data_AF-W6K3T8-F1
#
_entry.id   AF-W6K3T8-F1
#
_cell.length_a   1.000
_cell.length_b   1.000
_cell.length_c   1.000
_cell.angle_alpha   90.00
_cell.angle_beta   90.00
_cell.angle_gamma   90.00
#
_symmetry.space_group_name_H-M   'P 1'
#
loop_
_entity.id
_entity.type
_entity.pdbx_description
1 polymer ?
#
loop_
_entity_poly.entity_id
_entity_poly.type
_entity_poly.pdbx_seq_one_letter_code
_entity_poly.pdbx_strand_id
1 'polypeptide(L)'
;MAGATPDVGWSRGAPLAYMRDLVDYWRNDFDWRETEDKINQYEQFITEIDGAHLHVLHVRSPEPDAIPMIMTTGWPSSIIEYLDLIGPLTNPRAHGGDPRDA
;
A
#
# COMPACT_ATOMS: atom_id res chain seq x y z
N MET A 1 -8.65 1.06 -41.37
CA MET A 1 -7.76 0.42 -40.37
C MET A 1 -6.88 1.53 -39.80
N ALA A 2 -7.00 1.87 -38.51
CA ALA A 2 -6.11 2.87 -37.92
C ALA A 2 -4.69 2.28 -37.88
N GLY A 3 -3.74 2.94 -38.54
CA GLY A 3 -2.34 2.50 -38.56
C GLY A 3 -1.73 2.51 -37.16
N ALA A 4 -0.82 1.59 -36.89
CA ALA A 4 -0.11 1.54 -35.62
C ALA A 4 0.58 2.89 -35.36
N THR A 5 0.30 3.50 -34.21
CA THR A 5 0.97 4.72 -33.76
C THR A 5 2.45 4.39 -33.53
N PRO A 6 3.40 5.24 -33.99
CA PRO A 6 4.81 5.06 -33.70
C PRO A 6 5.06 5.00 -32.18
N ASP A 7 5.99 4.14 -31.74
CA ASP A 7 6.41 4.12 -30.34
C ASP A 7 7.20 5.41 -30.03
N VAL A 8 6.70 6.18 -29.06
CA VAL A 8 7.27 7.45 -28.61
C VAL A 8 7.71 7.39 -27.14
N GLY A 9 7.86 6.19 -26.60
CA GLY A 9 8.10 5.96 -25.17
C GLY A 9 6.99 6.57 -24.31
N TRP A 10 7.36 7.11 -23.15
CA TRP A 10 6.42 7.64 -22.16
C TRP A 10 5.91 9.06 -22.43
N SER A 11 6.39 9.70 -23.51
CA SER A 11 6.13 11.13 -23.79
C SER A 11 4.65 11.49 -23.97
N ARG A 12 3.78 10.50 -24.18
CA ARG A 12 2.32 10.66 -24.34
C ARG A 12 1.50 9.74 -23.44
N GLY A 13 2.09 9.27 -22.34
CA GLY A 13 1.51 8.27 -21.44
C GLY A 13 2.16 6.91 -21.57
N ALA A 14 1.59 5.91 -20.89
CA ALA A 14 2.16 4.58 -20.83
C ALA A 14 2.25 3.92 -22.23
N PRO A 15 3.42 3.37 -22.63
CA PRO A 15 3.57 2.67 -23.89
C PRO A 15 2.63 1.46 -24.00
N LEU A 16 2.10 1.21 -25.19
CA LEU A 16 1.18 0.08 -25.43
C LEU A 16 1.80 -1.28 -25.11
N ALA A 17 3.09 -1.47 -25.45
CA ALA A 17 3.80 -2.71 -25.15
C ALA A 17 3.86 -2.96 -23.63
N TYR A 18 4.28 -1.94 -22.86
CA TYR A 18 4.31 -2.02 -21.39
C TYR A 18 2.93 -2.32 -20.79
N MET A 19 1.88 -1.64 -21.25
CA MET A 19 0.53 -1.89 -20.73
C MET A 19 0.01 -3.28 -21.05
N ARG A 20 0.38 -3.85 -22.21
CA ARG A 20 0.04 -5.24 -22.55
C ARG A 20 0.72 -6.22 -21.60
N ASP A 21 2.03 -6.07 -21.39
CA ASP A 21 2.78 -6.93 -20.48
C ASP A 21 2.25 -6.83 -19.04
N LEU A 22 1.94 -5.61 -18.57
CA LEU A 22 1.35 -5.39 -17.25
C LEU A 22 -0.02 -6.05 -17.09
N VAL A 23 -0.90 -5.91 -18.10
CA VAL A 23 -2.23 -6.53 -18.07
C VAL A 23 -2.13 -8.05 -18.16
N ASP A 24 -1.19 -8.58 -18.94
CA ASP A 24 -0.98 -10.02 -19.05
C ASP A 24 -0.50 -10.61 -17.71
N TYR A 25 0.46 -9.96 -17.04
CA TYR A 25 0.87 -10.36 -15.68
C TYR A 25 -0.29 -10.26 -14.69
N TRP A 26 -1.01 -9.13 -14.68
CA TRP A 26 -2.11 -8.94 -13.74
C TRP A 26 -3.22 -9.99 -13.92
N ARG A 27 -3.51 -10.37 -15.17
CA ARG A 27 -4.54 -11.36 -15.47
C ARG A 27 -4.15 -12.78 -15.10
N ASN A 28 -2.89 -13.16 -15.35
CA ASN A 28 -2.47 -14.56 -15.36
C ASN A 28 -1.61 -14.96 -14.16
N ASP A 29 -0.87 -14.02 -13.57
CA ASP A 29 0.20 -14.33 -12.62
C ASP A 29 0.05 -13.59 -11.27
N PHE A 30 -0.56 -12.40 -11.24
CA PHE A 30 -0.72 -11.65 -10.00
C PHE A 30 -1.71 -12.34 -9.05
N ASP A 31 -1.23 -12.76 -7.89
CA ASP A 31 -2.05 -13.35 -6.83
C ASP A 31 -2.65 -12.26 -5.92
N TRP A 32 -3.94 -11.96 -6.14
CA TRP A 32 -4.67 -11.05 -5.26
C TRP A 32 -4.82 -11.60 -3.84
N ARG A 33 -4.98 -12.92 -3.66
CA ARG A 33 -5.20 -13.51 -2.33
C ARG A 33 -3.95 -13.41 -1.48
N GLU A 34 -2.76 -13.56 -2.06
CA GLU A 34 -1.51 -13.29 -1.35
C GLU A 34 -1.44 -11.83 -0.86
N THR A 35 -1.86 -10.87 -1.70
CA THR A 35 -1.89 -9.45 -1.32
C THR A 35 -2.94 -9.16 -0.24
N GLU A 36 -4.13 -9.75 -0.38
CA GLU A 36 -5.21 -9.64 0.59
C GLU A 36 -4.81 -10.20 1.96
N ASP A 37 -4.15 -11.36 1.99
CA ASP A 37 -3.63 -11.98 3.21
C ASP A 37 -2.63 -11.05 3.91
N LYS A 38 -1.73 -10.40 3.16
CA LYS A 38 -0.78 -9.41 3.72
C LYS A 38 -1.50 -8.22 4.34
N ILE A 39 -2.53 -7.68 3.69
CA ILE A 39 -3.31 -6.56 4.22
C ILE A 39 -4.05 -6.98 5.50
N ASN A 40 -4.63 -8.19 5.51
CA ASN A 40 -5.42 -8.72 6.62
C ASN A 40 -4.61 -9.21 7.82
N GLN A 41 -3.27 -9.19 7.75
CA GLN A 41 -2.42 -9.39 8.93
C GLN A 41 -2.55 -8.26 9.97
N TYR A 42 -3.10 -7.11 9.57
CA TYR A 42 -3.27 -5.95 10.43
C TYR A 42 -4.73 -5.75 10.83
N GLU A 43 -4.95 -5.28 12.07
CA GLU A 43 -6.29 -4.92 12.56
C GLU A 43 -6.84 -3.72 11.79
N GLN A 44 -8.03 -3.92 11.22
CA GLN A 44 -8.72 -2.95 10.37
C GLN A 44 -10.10 -2.64 10.94
N PHE A 45 -10.48 -1.37 10.87
CA PHE A 45 -11.74 -0.87 11.42
C PHE A 45 -12.46 -0.01 10.39
N ILE A 46 -13.79 -0.02 10.45
CA ILE A 46 -14.63 0.96 9.78
C ILE A 46 -15.43 1.69 10.84
N THR A 47 -15.38 3.02 10.81
CA THR A 47 -16.19 3.88 11.69
C THR A 47 -16.87 4.96 10.87
N GLU A 48 -17.83 5.65 11.47
CA GLU A 48 -18.47 6.83 10.87
C GLU A 48 -18.08 8.09 11.66
N ILE A 49 -17.56 9.09 10.96
CA ILE A 49 -17.24 10.42 11.50
C ILE A 49 -17.80 11.45 10.53
N ASP A 50 -18.55 12.42 11.04
CA ASP A 50 -19.18 13.49 10.25
C ASP A 50 -20.00 13.00 9.03
N GLY A 51 -20.65 11.84 9.17
CA GLY A 51 -21.46 11.23 8.11
C GLY A 51 -20.66 10.50 7.03
N ALA A 52 -19.34 10.36 7.20
CA ALA A 52 -18.47 9.63 6.28
C ALA A 52 -17.96 8.32 6.91
N HIS A 53 -17.99 7.23 6.15
CA HIS A 53 -17.32 5.99 6.52
C HIS A 53 -15.81 6.13 6.33
N LEU A 54 -15.07 5.89 7.40
CA LEU A 54 -13.61 5.88 7.42
C LEU A 54 -13.13 4.46 7.67
N HIS A 55 -12.34 3.92 6.74
CA HIS A 55 -11.57 2.69 6.93
C HIS A 55 -10.17 3.05 7.42
N VAL A 56 -9.72 2.40 8.50
CA VAL A 56 -8.43 2.66 9.12
C VAL A 56 -7.75 1.36 9.53
N LEU A 57 -6.42 1.36 9.50
CA LEU A 57 -5.59 0.37 10.18
C LEU A 57 -5.15 0.96 11.52
N HIS A 58 -5.22 0.17 12.58
CA HIS A 58 -4.69 0.57 13.89
C HIS A 58 -3.78 -0.54 14.41
N VAL A 59 -2.49 -0.24 14.46
CA VAL A 59 -1.46 -1.22 14.85
C VAL A 59 -0.77 -0.71 16.12
N ARG A 60 -0.84 -1.50 17.18
CA ARG A 60 -0.30 -1.15 18.49
C ARG A 60 1.16 -1.58 18.58
N SER A 61 2.03 -0.66 18.99
CA SER A 61 3.38 -0.99 19.43
C SER A 61 3.34 -1.85 20.71
N PRO A 62 4.25 -2.82 20.89
CA PRO A 62 4.44 -3.50 22.16
C PRO A 62 5.18 -2.62 23.19
N GLU A 63 5.78 -1.50 22.77
CA GLU A 63 6.45 -0.56 23.66
C GLU A 63 5.41 0.40 24.26
N PRO A 64 5.29 0.50 25.60
CA PRO A 64 4.18 1.19 26.27
C PRO A 64 4.20 2.72 26.07
N ASP A 65 5.38 3.28 25.80
CA ASP A 65 5.60 4.73 25.66
C ASP A 65 5.73 5.17 24.19
N ALA A 66 5.35 4.30 23.23
CA ALA A 66 5.41 4.58 21.80
C ALA A 66 4.60 5.83 21.41
N ILE A 67 5.11 6.60 20.44
CA ILE A 67 4.49 7.86 20.04
C ILE A 67 3.33 7.58 19.07
N PRO A 68 2.08 8.00 19.38
CA PRO A 68 0.97 7.83 18.43
C PRO A 68 1.19 8.67 17.16
N MET A 69 1.07 8.04 16.00
CA MET A 69 1.20 8.68 14.69
C MET A 69 0.03 8.32 13.78
N ILE A 70 -0.47 9.32 13.04
CA ILE A 70 -1.47 9.13 11.98
C ILE A 70 -0.75 9.29 10.63
N MET A 71 -0.89 8.29 9.76
CA MET A 71 -0.39 8.32 8.39
C MET A 71 -1.56 8.37 7.41
N THR A 72 -1.56 9.36 6.52
CA THR A 72 -2.63 9.59 5.54
C THR A 72 -2.11 9.41 4.12
N THR A 73 -2.88 8.69 3.31
CA THR A 73 -2.58 8.50 1.89
C THR A 73 -2.98 9.73 1.09
N GLY A 74 -2.24 10.01 0.02
CA GLY A 74 -2.63 10.99 -1.00
C GLY A 74 -3.33 10.34 -2.19
N TRP A 75 -3.50 11.13 -3.25
CA TRP A 75 -3.87 10.60 -4.57
C TRP A 75 -2.60 10.48 -5.43
N PRO A 76 -2.38 9.38 -6.19
CA PRO A 76 -3.22 8.19 -6.40
C PRO A 76 -2.81 6.98 -5.52
N SER A 77 -2.56 7.21 -4.23
CA SER A 77 -1.98 6.24 -3.29
C SER A 77 -3.06 5.45 -2.51
N SER A 78 -2.63 4.42 -1.79
CA SER A 78 -3.47 3.64 -0.87
C SER A 78 -2.66 3.17 0.34
N ILE A 79 -3.36 2.63 1.36
CA ILE A 79 -2.75 2.13 2.60
C ILE A 79 -1.68 1.04 2.38
N ILE A 80 -1.70 0.37 1.22
CA ILE A 80 -0.77 -0.70 0.88
C ILE A 80 0.67 -0.18 0.87
N GLU A 81 0.89 1.10 0.57
CA GLU A 81 2.22 1.73 0.58
C GLU A 81 2.90 1.73 1.95
N TYR A 82 2.14 1.54 3.03
CA TYR A 82 2.67 1.57 4.39
C TYR A 82 2.93 0.19 4.99
N LEU A 83 2.51 -0.91 4.35
CA LEU A 83 2.59 -2.25 4.96
C LEU A 83 4.03 -2.60 5.40
N ASP A 84 5.03 -2.29 4.57
CA ASP A 84 6.44 -2.55 4.89
C ASP A 84 7.00 -1.63 5.98
N LEU A 85 6.34 -0.50 6.27
CA LEU A 85 6.75 0.45 7.30
C LEU A 85 6.14 0.11 8.68
N ILE A 86 4.98 -0.56 8.71
CA ILE A 86 4.26 -0.85 9.96
C ILE A 86 5.16 -1.60 10.96
N GLY A 87 5.85 -2.66 10.52
CA GLY A 87 6.70 -3.47 11.40
C GLY A 87 7.82 -2.66 12.05
N PRO A 88 8.71 -2.03 11.28
CA PRO A 88 9.80 -1.21 11.82
C PRO A 88 9.33 -0.04 12.69
N LEU A 89 8.22 0.63 12.34
CA LEU A 89 7.69 1.74 13.12
C LEU A 89 7.05 1.29 14.43
N THR A 90 6.28 0.20 14.41
CA THR A 90 5.55 -0.25 15.60
C THR A 90 6.37 -1.17 16.50
N ASN A 91 7.36 -1.89 15.98
CA ASN A 91 8.19 -2.83 16.75
C ASN A 91 9.67 -2.73 16.34
N PRO A 92 10.33 -1.58 16.54
CA PRO A 92 11.71 -1.37 16.10
C PRO A 92 12.67 -2.41 16.67
N ARG A 93 12.44 -2.89 17.90
CA ARG A 93 13.23 -3.95 18.55
C ARG A 93 13.32 -5.23 17.71
N ALA A 94 12.19 -5.69 17.16
CA ALA A 94 12.16 -6.90 16.33
C ALA A 94 12.81 -6.68 14.95
N HIS A 95 12.99 -5.42 14.56
CA HIS A 95 13.59 -5.01 13.29
C HIS A 95 15.01 -4.41 13.45
N GLY A 96 15.64 -4.56 14.63
CA GLY A 96 17.02 -4.14 14.89
C GLY A 96 17.23 -2.66 15.27
N GLY A 97 16.15 -1.91 15.51
CA GLY A 97 16.18 -0.52 15.97
C GLY A 97 16.12 -0.36 17.49
N ASP A 98 16.22 0.88 17.97
CA ASP A 98 16.04 1.22 19.39
C ASP A 98 14.54 1.18 19.74
N PRO A 99 14.13 0.46 20.79
CA PRO A 99 12.75 0.47 21.30
C PRO A 99 12.16 1.87 21.53
N ARG A 100 13.01 2.87 21.81
CA ARG A 100 12.61 4.26 22.04
C ARG A 100 12.25 5.03 20.76
N ASP A 101 12.54 4.46 19.59
CA ASP A 101 12.17 5.02 18.30
C ASP A 101 10.77 4.60 17.83
N ALA A 102 10.02 3.89 18.69
CA ALA A 102 8.65 3.44 18.43
C ALA A 102 7.60 4.56 18.53
#